data_AF-A0A838D4F9-F1
#
_entry.id   AF-A0A838D4F9-F1
#
_cell.length_a   1.000
_cell.length_b   1.000
_cell.length_c   1.000
_cell.angle_alpha   90.00
_cell.angle_beta   90.00
_cell.angle_gamma   90.00
#
_symmetry.space_group_name_H-M   'P 1'
#
loop_
_entity.id
_entity.type
_entity.pdbx_description
1 polymer ?
#
loop_
_entity_poly.entity_id
_entity_poly.type
_entity_poly.pdbx_seq_one_letter_code
_entity_poly.pdbx_strand_id
1 'polypeptide(L)'
;MECGAPLKWADGLCDADILERVRAYPYRSNHGSLALGAEPPAGLPEVVAFGANADPIVLAAKLGGGASVRGRPAVLADHDVVFSAHVSPYGAVPATLAPSPGTSVPVHLLRLAPPDLSRLDATEPNYVREPLAHGIEAYRSRHGALRLDGTPVALAAVPATGRVLPALTQEQILERLRRALEPAADPDAFVLAGVRDHAVRARRTAWLKGTV
;
A
#
# COMPACT_ATOMS: atom_id res chain seq x y z
N MET A 1 5.42 -0.97 -27.61
CA MET A 1 4.11 -0.97 -26.93
C MET A 1 4.04 -2.28 -26.17
N GLU A 2 4.65 -2.34 -24.99
CA GLU A 2 4.73 -3.62 -24.25
C GLU A 2 3.38 -3.88 -23.59
N CYS A 3 2.78 -5.00 -23.98
CA CYS A 3 1.59 -5.57 -23.37
C CYS A 3 1.93 -5.86 -21.90
N GLY A 4 1.30 -5.14 -20.96
CA GLY A 4 1.54 -5.31 -19.53
C GLY A 4 1.35 -6.78 -19.14
N ALA A 5 2.36 -7.36 -18.50
CA ALA A 5 2.38 -8.76 -18.09
C ALA A 5 1.08 -9.16 -17.35
N PRO A 6 0.55 -10.38 -17.60
CA PRO A 6 -0.61 -10.88 -16.85
C PRO A 6 -0.31 -10.89 -15.34
N LEU A 7 -1.34 -10.56 -14.57
CA LEU A 7 -1.28 -10.39 -13.12
C LEU A 7 -1.09 -11.75 -12.43
N LYS A 8 0.17 -12.17 -12.26
CA LYS A 8 0.57 -13.39 -11.51
C LYS A 8 -0.06 -13.56 -10.10
N TRP A 9 -0.75 -12.54 -9.57
CA TRP A 9 -1.31 -12.53 -8.22
C TRP A 9 -2.81 -12.83 -8.15
N ALA A 10 -3.57 -12.63 -9.24
CA ALA A 10 -4.99 -12.95 -9.32
C ALA A 10 -5.24 -14.26 -10.09
N ASP A 11 -4.19 -14.78 -10.75
CA ASP A 11 -4.25 -16.03 -11.48
C ASP A 11 -4.69 -17.17 -10.54
N GLY A 12 -5.86 -17.75 -10.86
CA GLY A 12 -6.44 -18.86 -10.10
C GLY A 12 -7.31 -18.47 -8.91
N LEU A 13 -7.46 -17.17 -8.58
CA LEU A 13 -8.43 -16.71 -7.57
C LEU A 13 -9.82 -16.54 -8.18
N CYS A 14 -10.86 -16.88 -7.41
CA CYS A 14 -12.23 -16.56 -7.80
C CYS A 14 -12.56 -15.09 -7.50
N ASP A 15 -13.65 -14.59 -8.09
CA ASP A 15 -14.05 -13.19 -7.94
C ASP A 15 -14.30 -12.79 -6.49
N ALA A 16 -14.86 -13.71 -5.68
CA ALA A 16 -15.09 -13.47 -4.26
C ALA A 16 -13.78 -13.25 -3.50
N ASP A 17 -12.75 -14.06 -3.76
CA ASP A 17 -11.43 -13.94 -3.10
C ASP A 17 -10.73 -12.62 -3.49
N ILE A 18 -10.86 -12.22 -4.75
CA ILE A 18 -10.32 -10.94 -5.24
C ILE A 18 -11.00 -9.79 -4.49
N LEU A 19 -12.33 -9.80 -4.39
CA LEU A 19 -13.10 -8.75 -3.73
C LEU A 19 -12.79 -8.66 -2.24
N GLU A 20 -12.73 -9.80 -1.54
CA GLU A 20 -12.34 -9.85 -0.12
C GLU A 20 -10.95 -9.24 0.07
N ARG A 21 -9.99 -9.63 -0.77
CA ARG A 21 -8.61 -9.15 -0.69
C ARG A 21 -8.51 -7.64 -0.94
N VAL A 22 -9.18 -7.11 -1.96
CA VAL A 22 -9.19 -5.67 -2.24
C VAL A 22 -9.71 -4.88 -1.03
N ARG A 23 -10.81 -5.33 -0.44
CA ARG A 23 -11.47 -4.68 0.70
C ARG A 23 -10.66 -4.78 1.99
N ALA A 24 -9.90 -5.87 2.14
CA ALA A 24 -9.08 -6.14 3.32
C ALA A 24 -7.74 -5.38 3.35
N TYR A 25 -7.38 -4.61 2.31
CA TYR A 25 -6.17 -3.79 2.32
C TYR A 25 -6.17 -2.83 3.54
N PRO A 26 -5.06 -2.69 4.30
CA PRO A 26 -3.66 -3.05 3.98
C PRO A 26 -3.22 -4.48 4.35
N TYR A 27 -4.18 -5.40 4.54
CA TYR A 27 -4.00 -6.76 5.04
C TYR A 27 -3.66 -6.83 6.54
N ARG A 28 -3.84 -8.01 7.14
CA ARG A 28 -3.58 -8.23 8.56
C ARG A 28 -2.07 -8.12 8.82
N SER A 29 -1.64 -7.00 9.38
CA SER A 29 -0.35 -6.93 10.07
C SER A 29 -0.52 -7.62 11.43
N ASN A 30 0.04 -8.82 11.56
CA ASN A 30 0.20 -9.41 12.89
C ASN A 30 1.12 -8.46 13.68
N HIS A 31 0.63 -7.87 14.78
CA HIS A 31 1.31 -6.77 15.49
C HIS A 31 2.65 -7.18 16.16
N GLY A 32 3.08 -8.43 15.98
CA GLY A 32 4.35 -8.95 16.47
C GLY A 32 5.53 -8.67 15.55
N SER A 33 6.67 -9.22 15.94
CA SER A 33 7.86 -9.30 15.09
C SER A 33 7.61 -10.19 13.87
N LEU A 34 8.22 -9.81 12.75
CA LEU A 34 8.21 -10.55 11.50
C LEU A 34 9.58 -11.17 11.25
N ALA A 35 9.63 -12.41 10.80
CA ALA A 35 10.87 -13.06 10.39
C ALA A 35 10.62 -13.89 9.12
N LEU A 36 11.42 -13.65 8.08
CA LEU A 36 11.49 -14.49 6.89
C LEU A 36 12.96 -14.91 6.71
N GLY A 37 13.17 -16.23 6.62
CA GLY A 37 14.48 -16.85 6.42
C GLY A 37 15.58 -16.41 7.39
N ALA A 38 16.79 -16.26 6.87
CA ALA A 38 17.99 -15.98 7.66
C ALA A 38 17.96 -14.59 8.32
N GLU A 39 18.88 -14.36 9.25
CA GLU A 39 19.07 -13.05 9.88
C GLU A 39 19.76 -12.10 8.88
N PRO A 40 19.21 -10.91 8.61
CA PRO A 40 19.87 -9.92 7.78
C PRO A 40 21.08 -9.33 8.52
N PRO A 41 22.14 -8.90 7.80
CA PRO A 41 23.28 -8.24 8.42
C PRO A 41 22.88 -7.07 9.32
N ALA A 42 23.59 -6.90 10.43
CA ALA A 42 23.41 -5.74 11.31
C ALA A 42 23.88 -4.45 10.62
N GLY A 43 23.38 -3.30 11.09
CA GLY A 43 23.79 -1.98 10.61
C GLY A 43 23.23 -1.55 9.25
N LEU A 44 22.34 -2.34 8.64
CA LEU A 44 21.62 -1.96 7.43
C LEU A 44 20.50 -0.96 7.75
N PRO A 45 20.16 -0.04 6.82
CA PRO A 45 18.98 0.80 6.93
C PRO A 45 17.70 -0.03 7.14
N GLU A 46 16.76 0.54 7.89
CA GLU A 46 15.45 -0.07 8.11
C GLU A 46 14.39 0.63 7.24
N VAL A 47 13.49 -0.14 6.66
CA VAL A 47 12.42 0.39 5.80
C VAL A 47 11.10 0.34 6.55
N VAL A 48 10.39 1.46 6.61
CA VAL A 48 9.05 1.54 7.18
C VAL A 48 8.07 0.76 6.31
N ALA A 49 7.32 -0.14 6.93
CA ALA A 49 6.20 -0.85 6.37
C ALA A 49 4.91 -0.50 7.13
N PHE A 50 3.96 0.08 6.42
CA PHE A 50 2.64 0.51 6.93
C PHE A 50 1.48 0.02 6.05
N GLY A 51 1.79 -0.79 5.04
CA GLY A 51 0.87 -1.33 4.05
C GLY A 51 1.14 -2.81 3.83
N ALA A 52 0.96 -3.26 2.59
CA ALA A 52 1.13 -4.67 2.22
C ALA A 52 2.53 -5.24 2.55
N ASN A 53 3.57 -4.41 2.66
CA ASN A 53 4.91 -4.86 3.07
C ASN A 53 5.01 -5.23 4.57
N ALA A 54 4.00 -4.94 5.39
CA ALA A 54 3.94 -5.39 6.77
C ALA A 54 3.35 -6.81 6.91
N ASP A 55 2.86 -7.40 5.81
CA ASP A 55 2.29 -8.74 5.77
C ASP A 55 3.38 -9.77 5.38
N PRO A 56 3.64 -10.80 6.21
CA PRO A 56 4.69 -11.79 5.93
C PRO A 56 4.41 -12.65 4.70
N ILE A 57 3.14 -12.93 4.40
CA ILE A 57 2.74 -13.71 3.23
C ILE A 57 3.00 -12.87 1.97
N VAL A 58 2.64 -11.58 2.00
CA VAL A 58 2.93 -10.67 0.88
C VAL A 58 4.42 -10.50 0.67
N LEU A 59 5.20 -10.28 1.73
CA LEU A 59 6.66 -10.17 1.63
C LEU A 59 7.29 -11.44 1.07
N ALA A 60 6.89 -12.62 1.55
CA ALA A 60 7.39 -13.89 1.03
C ALA A 60 7.07 -14.06 -0.47
N ALA A 61 5.86 -13.67 -0.89
CA ALA A 61 5.48 -13.71 -2.30
C ALA A 61 6.29 -12.75 -3.17
N LYS A 62 6.63 -11.55 -2.66
CA LYS A 62 7.45 -10.56 -3.36
C LYS A 62 8.91 -10.96 -3.49
N LEU A 63 9.47 -11.52 -2.42
CA LEU A 63 10.91 -11.78 -2.31
C LEU A 63 11.29 -13.19 -2.81
N GLY A 64 10.36 -14.14 -2.76
CA GLY A 64 10.60 -15.54 -3.07
C GLY A 64 11.31 -16.31 -1.95
N GLY A 65 11.67 -17.55 -2.22
CA GLY A 65 12.35 -18.43 -1.26
C GLY A 65 13.72 -17.90 -0.84
N GLY A 66 14.07 -18.09 0.44
CA GLY A 66 15.40 -17.74 0.97
C GLY A 66 15.61 -16.26 1.32
N ALA A 67 14.55 -15.45 1.33
CA ALA A 67 14.63 -14.06 1.76
C ALA A 67 15.14 -13.92 3.20
N SER A 68 15.93 -12.89 3.47
CA SER A 68 16.49 -12.55 4.79
C SER A 68 15.89 -11.24 5.28
N VAL A 69 14.80 -11.35 6.06
CA VAL A 69 14.02 -10.20 6.55
C VAL A 69 13.71 -10.34 8.03
N ARG A 70 13.89 -9.23 8.75
CA ARG A 70 13.37 -9.05 10.12
C ARG A 70 12.53 -7.80 10.19
N GLY A 71 11.35 -7.91 10.77
CA GLY A 71 10.47 -6.79 11.07
C GLY A 71 10.23 -6.68 12.56
N ARG A 72 10.23 -5.45 13.07
CA ARG A 72 9.85 -5.15 14.45
C ARG A 72 8.76 -4.07 14.47
N PRO A 73 7.80 -4.13 15.40
CA PRO A 73 6.84 -3.05 15.57
C PRO A 73 7.54 -1.77 16.02
N ALA A 74 7.01 -0.65 15.58
CA ALA A 74 7.44 0.70 15.95
C ALA A 74 6.24 1.67 15.85
N VAL A 75 6.44 2.89 16.34
CA VAL A 75 5.49 3.98 16.18
C VAL A 75 6.17 5.10 15.39
N LEU A 76 5.50 5.57 14.35
CA LEU A 76 5.93 6.73 13.58
C LEU A 76 5.13 7.95 14.02
N ALA A 77 5.84 8.96 14.54
CA ALA A 77 5.27 10.24 14.97
C ALA A 77 5.20 11.26 13.83
N ASP A 78 4.31 12.24 14.00
CA ASP A 78 4.04 13.39 13.13
C ASP A 78 3.72 13.02 11.67
N HIS A 79 3.21 11.80 11.48
CA HIS A 79 2.80 11.27 10.18
C HIS A 79 1.52 10.46 10.32
N ASP A 80 0.79 10.38 9.21
CA ASP A 80 -0.33 9.45 9.06
C ASP A 80 -0.14 8.59 7.81
N VAL A 81 -0.80 7.44 7.81
CA VAL A 81 -0.91 6.54 6.68
C VAL A 81 -2.16 6.93 5.90
N VAL A 82 -1.96 7.49 4.71
CA VAL A 82 -3.00 8.04 3.85
C VAL A 82 -3.14 7.24 2.57
N PHE A 83 -4.24 7.40 1.85
CA PHE A 83 -4.38 6.84 0.52
C PHE A 83 -3.37 7.48 -0.44
N SER A 84 -2.77 6.68 -1.30
CA SER A 84 -2.05 7.14 -2.48
C SER A 84 -3.04 7.45 -3.61
N ALA A 85 -2.74 8.45 -4.45
CA ALA A 85 -3.58 8.84 -5.57
C ALA A 85 -3.45 7.88 -6.78
N HIS A 86 -3.63 6.58 -6.58
CA HIS A 86 -3.71 5.60 -7.67
C HIS A 86 -4.52 4.36 -7.30
N VAL A 87 -4.95 3.63 -8.33
CA VAL A 87 -5.47 2.26 -8.18
C VAL A 87 -4.34 1.29 -8.46
N SER A 88 -4.01 0.46 -7.47
CA SER A 88 -2.97 -0.57 -7.60
C SER A 88 -3.37 -1.64 -8.63
N PRO A 89 -2.41 -2.44 -9.13
CA PRO A 89 -2.73 -3.63 -9.93
C PRO A 89 -3.68 -4.58 -9.21
N TYR A 90 -3.72 -4.54 -7.87
CA TYR A 90 -4.60 -5.33 -7.00
C TYR A 90 -6.03 -4.80 -6.89
N GLY A 91 -6.38 -3.69 -7.55
CA GLY A 91 -7.71 -3.08 -7.50
C GLY A 91 -7.97 -2.18 -6.28
N ALA A 92 -7.16 -2.29 -5.22
CA ALA A 92 -7.22 -1.41 -4.06
C ALA A 92 -6.58 -0.04 -4.35
N VAL A 93 -7.00 0.98 -3.59
CA VAL A 93 -6.29 2.28 -3.53
C VAL A 93 -5.26 2.16 -2.40
N PRO A 94 -3.95 1.99 -2.69
CA PRO A 94 -2.99 1.62 -1.66
C PRO A 94 -2.59 2.82 -0.80
N ALA A 95 -1.78 2.59 0.22
CA ALA A 95 -1.33 3.61 1.16
C ALA A 95 -0.06 4.33 0.71
N THR A 96 0.17 5.52 1.27
CA THR A 96 1.44 6.24 1.36
C THR A 96 1.48 7.03 2.68
N LEU A 97 2.56 7.75 2.94
CA LEU A 97 2.70 8.57 4.14
C LEU A 97 2.49 10.04 3.81
N ALA A 98 1.82 10.77 4.71
CA ALA A 98 1.73 12.22 4.70
C ALA A 98 2.15 12.80 6.06
N PRO A 99 2.77 13.99 6.10
CA PRO A 99 2.96 14.73 7.35
C PRO A 99 1.61 14.98 8.02
N SER A 100 1.55 14.75 9.33
CA SER A 100 0.37 14.96 10.16
C SER A 100 0.81 15.25 11.60
N PRO A 101 1.16 16.52 11.91
CA PRO A 101 1.68 16.88 13.24
C PRO A 101 0.75 16.45 14.37
N GLY A 102 1.33 15.82 15.40
CA GLY A 102 0.57 15.29 16.55
C GLY A 102 -0.10 13.92 16.30
N THR A 103 -0.05 13.39 15.07
CA THR A 103 -0.53 12.04 14.76
C THR A 103 0.59 11.02 14.92
N SER A 104 0.27 9.86 15.49
CA SER A 104 1.19 8.73 15.63
C SER A 104 0.54 7.45 15.14
N VAL A 105 1.25 6.70 14.28
CA VAL A 105 0.75 5.48 13.63
C VAL A 105 1.67 4.29 13.94
N PRO A 106 1.12 3.09 14.18
CA PRO A 106 1.93 1.88 14.28
C PRO A 106 2.45 1.49 12.89
N VAL A 107 3.71 1.11 12.84
CA VAL A 107 4.41 0.67 11.63
C VAL A 107 5.31 -0.51 11.98
N HIS A 108 5.81 -1.21 10.96
CA HIS A 108 6.91 -2.15 11.10
C HIS A 108 8.19 -1.52 10.52
N LEU A 109 9.31 -1.75 11.20
CA LEU A 109 10.63 -1.43 10.66
C LEU A 109 11.25 -2.72 10.17
N LEU A 110 11.45 -2.80 8.85
CA LEU A 110 11.99 -3.96 8.17
C LEU A 110 13.49 -3.77 7.91
N ARG A 111 14.29 -4.73 8.37
CA ARG A 111 15.67 -4.90 7.94
C ARG A 111 15.72 -6.04 6.92
N LEU A 112 16.32 -5.76 5.77
CA LEU A 112 16.44 -6.72 4.67
C LEU A 112 17.91 -6.82 4.26
N ALA A 113 18.38 -8.00 3.86
CA ALA A 113 19.66 -8.10 3.19
C ALA A 113 19.64 -7.31 1.85
N PRO A 114 20.78 -6.78 1.37
CA PRO A 114 20.77 -5.94 0.16
C PRO A 114 20.11 -6.56 -1.09
N PRO A 115 20.27 -7.87 -1.39
CA PRO A 115 19.56 -8.50 -2.51
C PRO A 115 18.04 -8.57 -2.31
N ASP A 116 17.57 -8.72 -1.07
CA ASP A 116 16.14 -8.70 -0.73
C ASP A 116 15.56 -7.30 -0.85
N LEU A 117 16.32 -6.29 -0.42
CA LEU A 117 15.93 -4.90 -0.56
C LEU A 117 15.76 -4.50 -2.04
N SER A 118 16.72 -4.86 -2.90
CA SER A 118 16.60 -4.62 -4.35
C SER A 118 15.41 -5.35 -4.98
N ARG A 119 15.10 -6.56 -4.52
CA ARG A 119 13.90 -7.29 -4.95
C ARG A 119 12.63 -6.57 -4.50
N LEU A 120 12.57 -6.09 -3.26
CA LEU A 120 11.44 -5.32 -2.75
C LEU A 120 11.24 -4.04 -3.56
N ASP A 121 12.32 -3.28 -3.82
CA ASP A 121 12.30 -2.06 -4.63
C ASP A 121 11.70 -2.33 -6.03
N ALA A 122 12.09 -3.45 -6.66
CA ALA A 122 11.57 -3.84 -7.97
C ALA A 122 10.06 -4.15 -7.98
N THR A 123 9.47 -4.47 -6.82
CA THR A 123 8.01 -4.69 -6.69
C THR A 123 7.21 -3.40 -6.47
N GLU A 124 7.88 -2.25 -6.32
CA GLU A 124 7.26 -0.98 -5.94
C GLU A 124 7.38 0.11 -7.02
N PRO A 125 6.99 -0.15 -8.30
CA PRO A 125 7.20 0.80 -9.39
C PRO A 125 6.44 2.13 -9.22
N ASN A 126 5.38 2.14 -8.41
CA ASN A 126 4.59 3.34 -8.08
C ASN A 126 5.13 4.12 -6.89
N TYR A 127 6.27 3.70 -6.33
CA TYR A 127 6.89 4.30 -5.16
C TYR A 127 8.36 4.60 -5.41
N VAL A 128 8.91 5.44 -4.55
CA VAL A 128 10.34 5.71 -4.42
C VAL A 128 10.69 5.54 -2.95
N ARG A 129 11.79 4.82 -2.67
CA ARG A 129 12.30 4.68 -1.32
C ARG A 129 13.14 5.92 -0.98
N GLU A 130 12.74 6.64 0.06
CA GLU A 130 13.36 7.91 0.46
C GLU A 130 13.74 7.89 1.95
N PRO A 131 14.82 8.59 2.35
CA PRO A 131 15.18 8.75 3.76
C PRO A 131 14.07 9.43 4.56
N LEU A 132 13.84 8.94 5.77
CA LEU A 132 12.97 9.57 6.76
C LEU A 132 13.80 10.23 7.87
N ALA A 133 14.54 9.44 8.66
CA ALA A 133 15.49 9.90 9.67
C ALA A 133 16.31 8.73 10.23
N HIS A 134 17.51 8.98 10.78
CA HIS A 134 18.28 8.00 11.58
C HIS A 134 18.49 6.62 10.92
N GLY A 135 18.76 6.57 9.61
CA GLY A 135 18.93 5.31 8.89
C GLY A 135 17.61 4.56 8.63
N ILE A 136 16.48 5.23 8.79
CA ILE A 136 15.14 4.74 8.44
C ILE A 136 14.71 5.38 7.12
N GLU A 137 14.14 4.56 6.25
CA GLU A 137 13.64 4.95 4.93
C GLU A 137 12.18 4.53 4.78
N ALA A 138 11.44 5.15 3.87
CA ALA A 138 10.05 4.78 3.58
C ALA A 138 9.76 4.84 2.09
N TYR A 139 8.84 3.98 1.63
CA TYR A 139 8.29 4.07 0.28
C TYR A 139 7.27 5.22 0.21
N ARG A 140 7.61 6.29 -0.53
CA ARG A 140 6.74 7.41 -0.84
C ARG A 140 6.13 7.22 -2.22
N SER A 141 4.83 7.46 -2.34
CA SER A 141 4.15 7.25 -3.61
C SER A 141 4.58 8.30 -4.64
N ARG A 142 4.92 7.85 -5.84
CA ARG A 142 5.14 8.70 -7.03
C ARG A 142 3.87 9.42 -7.49
N HIS A 143 2.72 9.02 -6.98
CA HIS A 143 1.42 9.65 -7.27
C HIS A 143 0.99 10.65 -6.20
N GLY A 144 1.75 10.77 -5.11
CA GLY A 144 1.38 11.60 -3.97
C GLY A 144 0.23 11.00 -3.15
N ALA A 145 -0.16 11.75 -2.11
CA ALA A 145 -1.33 11.44 -1.30
C ALA A 145 -2.60 11.82 -2.06
N LEU A 146 -3.61 10.94 -2.03
CA LEU A 146 -4.95 11.28 -2.45
C LEU A 146 -5.51 12.38 -1.55
N ARG A 147 -6.02 13.44 -2.18
CA ARG A 147 -6.63 14.58 -1.51
C ARG A 147 -8.12 14.63 -1.83
N LEU A 148 -8.92 15.01 -0.85
CA LEU A 148 -10.30 15.43 -1.04
C LEU A 148 -10.39 16.87 -0.54
N ASP A 149 -10.83 17.77 -1.40
CA ASP A 149 -10.89 19.21 -1.12
C ASP A 149 -9.55 19.74 -0.57
N GLY A 150 -8.45 19.45 -1.27
CA GLY A 150 -7.09 19.81 -0.87
C GLY A 150 -6.51 19.03 0.33
N THR A 151 -7.28 18.20 1.03
CA THR A 151 -6.86 17.55 2.29
C THR A 151 -6.52 16.06 2.09
N PRO A 152 -5.34 15.58 2.52
CA PRO A 152 -5.01 14.16 2.45
C PRO A 152 -5.99 13.29 3.24
N VAL A 153 -6.31 12.12 2.72
CA VAL A 153 -7.26 11.19 3.35
C VAL A 153 -6.54 10.03 4.01
N ALA A 154 -6.70 9.90 5.33
CA ALA A 154 -6.15 8.78 6.09
C ALA A 154 -6.83 7.45 5.76
N LEU A 155 -6.06 6.37 5.77
CA LEU A 155 -6.55 5.01 5.62
C LEU A 155 -7.09 4.54 6.99
N ALA A 156 -8.40 4.49 7.15
CA ALA A 156 -9.06 4.19 8.43
C ALA A 156 -8.67 2.83 9.02
N ALA A 157 -8.31 1.87 8.17
CA ALA A 157 -7.86 0.54 8.58
C ALA A 157 -6.53 0.56 9.36
N VAL A 158 -5.74 1.64 9.24
CA VAL A 158 -4.55 1.85 10.08
C VAL A 158 -4.96 2.65 11.30
N PRO A 159 -4.86 2.08 12.52
CA PRO A 159 -5.14 2.83 13.74
C PRO A 159 -4.13 3.96 13.94
N ALA A 160 -4.54 5.03 14.58
CA ALA A 160 -3.68 6.18 14.85
C ALA A 160 -4.08 6.85 16.16
N THR A 161 -3.09 7.39 16.87
CA THR A 161 -3.30 8.26 18.02
C THR A 161 -3.17 9.71 17.56
N GLY A 162 -4.09 10.59 17.96
CA GLY A 162 -4.04 12.00 17.59
C GLY A 162 -4.23 12.28 16.10
N ARG A 163 -4.97 11.42 15.38
CA ARG A 163 -5.30 11.63 13.97
C ARG A 163 -6.12 12.91 13.78
N VAL A 164 -5.62 13.79 12.91
CA VAL A 164 -6.30 15.04 12.52
C VAL A 164 -6.87 15.00 11.11
N LEU A 165 -6.41 14.06 10.28
CA LEU A 165 -6.86 13.91 8.90
C LEU A 165 -8.20 13.16 8.81
N PRO A 166 -9.07 13.48 7.83
CA PRO A 166 -10.27 12.70 7.57
C PRO A 166 -9.89 11.28 7.17
N ALA A 167 -10.54 10.29 7.78
CA ALA A 167 -10.26 8.87 7.53
C ALA A 167 -11.39 8.21 6.74
N LEU A 168 -11.02 7.44 5.71
CA LEU A 168 -11.96 6.60 4.95
C LEU A 168 -11.51 5.13 4.92
N THR A 169 -12.46 4.23 4.77
CA THR A 169 -12.18 2.81 4.49
C THR A 169 -11.91 2.58 3.00
N GLN A 170 -11.34 1.42 2.64
CA GLN A 170 -11.19 1.00 1.25
C GLN A 170 -12.53 1.02 0.50
N GLU A 171 -13.57 0.48 1.12
CA GLU A 171 -14.91 0.43 0.54
C GLU A 171 -15.45 1.84 0.27
N GLN A 172 -15.29 2.76 1.22
CA GLN A 172 -15.73 4.14 1.06
C GLN A 172 -15.00 4.87 -0.08
N ILE A 173 -13.69 4.66 -0.24
CA ILE A 173 -12.96 5.34 -1.32
C ILE A 173 -13.27 4.72 -2.69
N LEU A 174 -13.42 3.40 -2.77
CA LEU A 174 -13.83 2.72 -4.00
C LEU A 174 -15.24 3.12 -4.42
N GLU A 175 -16.17 3.26 -3.47
CA GLU A 175 -17.52 3.74 -3.74
C GLU A 175 -17.52 5.19 -4.23
N ARG A 176 -16.71 6.08 -3.64
CA ARG A 176 -16.56 7.46 -4.12
C ARG A 176 -16.06 7.50 -5.57
N LEU A 177 -15.03 6.71 -5.86
CA LEU A 177 -14.46 6.59 -7.20
C LEU A 177 -15.49 6.05 -8.20
N ARG A 178 -16.27 5.03 -7.79
CA ARG A 178 -17.36 4.47 -8.60
C ARG A 178 -18.44 5.51 -8.88
N ARG A 179 -18.93 6.23 -7.86
CA ARG A 179 -19.95 7.28 -8.06
C ARG A 179 -19.48 8.39 -8.99
N ALA A 180 -18.20 8.74 -8.94
CA ALA A 180 -17.65 9.81 -9.76
C ALA A 180 -17.48 9.41 -11.24
N LEU A 181 -17.09 8.16 -11.51
CA LEU A 181 -16.71 7.73 -12.87
C LEU A 181 -17.74 6.83 -13.53
N GLU A 182 -18.40 5.96 -12.77
CA GLU A 182 -19.23 4.85 -13.24
C GLU A 182 -20.44 4.64 -12.29
N PRO A 183 -21.30 5.66 -12.05
CA PRO A 183 -22.32 5.61 -10.99
C PRO A 183 -23.39 4.51 -11.18
N ALA A 184 -23.57 4.03 -12.42
CA ALA A 184 -24.49 2.94 -12.75
C ALA A 184 -23.85 1.54 -12.63
N ALA A 185 -22.53 1.44 -12.47
CA ALA A 185 -21.86 0.15 -12.33
C ALA A 185 -22.18 -0.48 -10.98
N ASP A 186 -22.37 -1.81 -10.96
CA ASP A 186 -22.40 -2.59 -9.74
C ASP A 186 -21.05 -2.44 -8.97
N PRO A 187 -21.05 -2.32 -7.63
CA PRO A 187 -19.82 -2.14 -6.85
C PRO A 187 -18.78 -3.25 -7.04
N ASP A 188 -19.19 -4.50 -7.13
CA ASP A 188 -18.27 -5.64 -7.27
C ASP A 188 -17.70 -5.68 -8.69
N ALA A 189 -18.57 -5.49 -9.70
CA ALA A 189 -18.16 -5.37 -11.08
C ALA A 189 -17.18 -4.21 -11.30
N PHE A 190 -17.40 -3.08 -10.61
CA PHE A 190 -16.51 -1.94 -10.64
C PHE A 190 -15.11 -2.32 -10.14
N VAL A 191 -15.00 -2.98 -8.99
CA VAL A 191 -13.71 -3.42 -8.44
C VAL A 191 -13.03 -4.42 -9.37
N LEU A 192 -13.74 -5.46 -9.81
CA LEU A 192 -13.21 -6.50 -10.69
C LEU A 192 -12.72 -5.94 -12.03
N ALA A 193 -13.40 -4.95 -12.61
CA ALA A 193 -12.94 -4.27 -13.82
C ALA A 193 -11.60 -3.56 -13.61
N GLY A 194 -11.40 -2.96 -12.43
CA GLY A 194 -10.11 -2.38 -12.03
C GLY A 194 -9.03 -3.45 -11.87
N VAL A 195 -9.36 -4.64 -11.39
CA VAL A 195 -8.38 -5.74 -11.31
C VAL A 195 -8.01 -6.27 -12.70
N ARG A 196 -8.99 -6.45 -13.58
CA ARG A 196 -8.80 -7.15 -14.87
C ARG A 196 -8.25 -6.26 -15.98
N ASP A 197 -8.54 -4.96 -15.96
CA ASP A 197 -8.24 -4.08 -17.08
C ASP A 197 -7.29 -2.93 -16.67
N HIS A 198 -6.12 -2.91 -17.28
CA HIS A 198 -5.11 -1.87 -17.08
C HIS A 198 -5.58 -0.48 -17.51
N ALA A 199 -6.32 -0.36 -18.63
CA ALA A 199 -6.83 0.92 -19.11
C ALA A 199 -7.87 1.49 -18.14
N VAL A 200 -8.72 0.63 -17.56
CA VAL A 200 -9.67 1.01 -16.50
C VAL A 200 -8.91 1.53 -15.27
N ARG A 201 -7.86 0.84 -14.81
CA ARG A 201 -7.01 1.33 -13.70
C ARG A 201 -6.35 2.66 -14.01
N ALA A 202 -5.81 2.82 -15.20
CA ALA A 202 -5.13 4.04 -15.62
C ALA A 202 -6.08 5.24 -15.61
N ARG A 203 -7.30 5.08 -16.16
CA ARG A 203 -8.36 6.10 -16.13
C ARG A 203 -8.73 6.50 -14.70
N ARG A 204 -8.95 5.51 -13.83
CA ARG A 204 -9.29 5.73 -12.42
C ARG A 204 -8.16 6.40 -11.63
N THR A 205 -6.93 6.00 -11.89
CA THR A 205 -5.73 6.64 -11.32
C THR A 205 -5.61 8.09 -11.76
N ALA A 206 -5.90 8.41 -13.03
CA ALA A 206 -5.88 9.79 -13.51
C ALA A 206 -6.92 10.66 -12.77
N TRP A 207 -8.11 10.12 -12.49
CA TRP A 207 -9.12 10.81 -11.69
C TRP A 207 -8.65 11.07 -10.25
N LEU A 208 -8.09 10.06 -9.58
CA LEU A 208 -7.57 10.20 -8.21
C LEU A 208 -6.46 11.25 -8.09
N LYS A 209 -5.65 11.43 -9.14
CA LYS A 209 -4.64 12.51 -9.19
C LYS A 209 -5.24 13.90 -9.43
N GLY A 210 -6.39 13.95 -10.09
CA GLY A 210 -7.09 15.19 -10.45
C GLY A 210 -7.98 15.75 -9.34
N THR A 211 -8.30 14.97 -8.32
CA THR A 211 -8.84 15.46 -7.04
C THR A 211 -7.74 16.21 -6.28
N VAL A 212 -7.55 17.47 -6.67
CA VAL A 212 -6.67 18.47 -6.03
C VAL A 212 -7.54 19.50 -5.32
#